data_AF-A0A376KLT7-F1
#
_entry.id   AF-A0A376KLT7-F1
#
_cell.length_a   1.000
_cell.length_b   1.000
_cell.length_c   1.000
_cell.angle_alpha   90.00
_cell.angle_beta   90.00
_cell.angle_gamma   90.00
#
_symmetry.space_group_name_H-M   'P 1'
#
loop_
_entity.id
_entity.type
_entity.pdbx_description
1 polymer ?
#
loop_
_entity_poly.entity_id
_entity_poly.type
_entity_poly.pdbx_seq_one_letter_code
_entity_poly.pdbx_strand_id
1 'polypeptide(L)'
;MANLLLQRAGEKRQVTGSGGEDDVLMSRTGADKPEGHRTALSRTVAGVICTALMASLSGRKVYWVGGIEGYRTEALEDLYWFSADMPEKMQSDALRRDYRDL
;
A
#
# COMPACT_ATOMS: atom_id res chain seq x y z
N MET A 1 -18.92 14.22 -3.83
CA MET A 1 -18.59 14.36 -2.39
C MET A 1 -17.33 15.22 -2.17
N ALA A 2 -16.21 14.95 -2.88
CA ALA A 2 -14.98 15.75 -2.77
C ALA A 2 -15.19 17.27 -2.98
N ASN A 3 -15.90 17.69 -4.03
CA ASN A 3 -16.14 19.12 -4.30
C ASN A 3 -16.94 19.85 -3.21
N LEU A 4 -17.84 19.16 -2.50
CA LEU A 4 -18.58 19.76 -1.39
C LEU A 4 -17.67 20.04 -0.18
N LEU A 5 -16.74 19.12 0.10
CA LEU A 5 -15.74 19.30 1.16
C LEU A 5 -14.75 20.43 0.81
N LEU A 6 -14.30 20.47 -0.44
CA LEU A 6 -13.40 21.50 -0.96
C LEU A 6 -14.04 22.90 -0.91
N GLN A 7 -15.31 23.01 -1.32
CA GLN A 7 -16.06 24.26 -1.23
C GLN A 7 -16.18 24.76 0.22
N ARG A 8 -16.41 23.85 1.17
CA ARG A 8 -16.45 24.19 2.60
C ARG A 8 -15.10 24.66 3.15
N ALA A 9 -14.00 24.20 2.54
CA ALA A 9 -12.64 24.66 2.86
C ALA A 9 -12.25 25.98 2.16
N GLY A 10 -13.16 26.61 1.41
CA GLY A 10 -12.92 27.87 0.70
C GLY A 10 -12.31 27.69 -0.70
N GLU A 11 -12.20 26.45 -1.17
CA GLU A 11 -11.57 26.16 -2.46
C GLU A 11 -12.51 26.51 -3.61
N LYS A 12 -12.03 27.31 -4.56
CA LYS A 12 -12.84 27.82 -5.69
C LYS A 12 -12.71 26.96 -6.94
N ARG A 13 -11.71 26.08 -6.99
CA ARG A 13 -11.45 25.22 -8.14
C ARG A 13 -12.17 23.90 -7.95
N GLN A 14 -13.14 23.64 -8.82
CA GLN A 14 -13.83 22.36 -8.83
C GLN A 14 -12.91 21.26 -9.35
N VAL A 15 -12.88 20.12 -8.67
CA VAL A 15 -12.24 18.91 -9.17
C VAL A 15 -13.22 18.21 -10.10
N THR A 16 -12.84 18.09 -11.36
CA THR A 16 -13.52 17.24 -12.33
C THR A 16 -12.73 15.95 -12.48
N GLY A 17 -13.43 14.81 -12.46
CA GLY A 17 -12.80 13.54 -12.83
C GLY A 17 -12.45 13.58 -14.31
N SER A 18 -11.17 13.49 -14.65
CA SER A 18 -10.71 13.42 -16.04
C SER A 18 -10.53 11.98 -16.54
N GLY A 19 -11.09 11.00 -15.82
CA GLY A 19 -10.96 9.58 -16.15
C GLY A 19 -11.92 9.18 -17.27
N GLY A 20 -11.43 8.38 -18.21
CA GLY A 20 -12.27 7.61 -19.13
C GLY A 20 -12.94 6.42 -18.41
N GLU A 21 -13.52 5.50 -19.17
CA GLU A 21 -14.05 4.26 -18.61
C GLU A 21 -12.93 3.43 -17.95
N ASP A 22 -13.24 2.80 -16.82
CA ASP A 22 -12.30 1.95 -16.09
C ASP A 22 -12.23 0.56 -16.74
N ASP A 23 -11.03 0.14 -17.13
CA ASP A 23 -10.78 -1.21 -17.66
C ASP A 23 -10.12 -2.13 -16.63
N VAL A 24 -10.64 -3.34 -16.49
CA VAL A 24 -10.03 -4.40 -15.67
C VAL A 24 -9.01 -5.17 -16.51
N LEU A 25 -7.73 -4.88 -16.29
CA LEU A 25 -6.62 -5.57 -16.97
C LEU A 25 -6.14 -6.77 -16.14
N MET A 26 -6.15 -7.96 -16.73
CA MET A 26 -5.65 -9.19 -16.08
C MET A 26 -4.12 -9.26 -16.00
N SER A 27 -3.42 -8.62 -16.94
CA SER A 27 -1.97 -8.49 -16.96
C SER A 27 -1.58 -7.29 -17.82
N ARG A 28 -0.53 -6.57 -17.42
CA ARG A 28 0.05 -5.51 -18.24
C ARG A 28 1.30 -6.04 -18.94
N THR A 29 1.18 -6.42 -20.20
CA THR A 29 2.33 -6.65 -21.09
C THR A 29 2.90 -5.31 -21.57
N GLY A 30 4.23 -5.25 -21.73
CA GLY A 30 5.06 -4.03 -21.69
C GLY A 30 4.86 -2.93 -22.74
N ALA A 31 3.84 -3.00 -23.60
CA ALA A 31 3.53 -1.97 -24.59
C ALA A 31 2.73 -0.79 -23.98
N ASP A 32 1.96 -1.02 -22.93
CA ASP A 32 1.25 0.03 -22.20
C ASP A 32 2.06 0.49 -20.98
N LYS A 33 3.02 1.38 -21.21
CA LYS A 33 3.57 2.21 -20.13
C LYS A 33 2.83 3.54 -20.12
N PRO A 34 1.70 3.67 -19.40
CA PRO A 34 1.16 5.00 -19.15
C PRO A 34 2.19 5.82 -18.38
N GLU A 35 2.55 6.96 -18.95
CA GLU A 35 3.32 8.00 -18.31
C GLU A 35 2.48 8.57 -17.15
N GLY A 36 3.09 8.76 -15.97
CA GLY A 36 2.43 9.39 -14.83
C GLY A 36 2.49 8.60 -13.52
N HIS A 37 2.06 9.28 -12.45
CA HIS A 37 1.96 8.70 -11.10
C HIS A 37 0.92 7.58 -11.07
N ARG A 38 1.24 6.52 -10.34
CA ARG A 38 0.35 5.36 -10.18
C ARG A 38 0.16 5.07 -8.70
N THR A 39 -1.08 4.74 -8.34
CA THR A 39 -1.42 4.25 -7.02
C THR A 39 -1.66 2.76 -7.11
N ALA A 40 -0.97 1.98 -6.29
CA ALA A 40 -1.23 0.55 -6.13
C ALA A 40 -2.17 0.36 -4.93
N LEU A 41 -3.22 -0.43 -5.12
CA LEU A 41 -4.13 -0.84 -4.06
C LEU A 41 -4.00 -2.36 -3.89
N SER A 42 -3.84 -2.80 -2.66
CA SER A 42 -3.87 -4.22 -2.29
C SER A 42 -4.86 -4.42 -1.15
N ARG A 43 -5.48 -5.59 -1.13
CA ARG A 43 -6.36 -6.00 -0.01
C ARG A 43 -5.60 -6.15 1.31
N THR A 44 -4.27 -6.32 1.24
CA THR A 44 -3.40 -6.49 2.41
C THR A 44 -2.28 -5.46 2.41
N VAL A 45 -1.91 -5.03 3.62
CA VAL A 45 -0.74 -4.17 3.88
C VAL A 45 0.53 -4.80 3.30
N ALA A 46 0.73 -6.10 3.52
CA ALA A 46 1.86 -6.85 2.95
C ALA A 46 1.93 -6.72 1.42
N GLY A 47 0.79 -6.84 0.71
CA GLY A 47 0.78 -6.69 -0.74
C GLY A 47 1.10 -5.27 -1.22
N VAL A 48 0.70 -4.23 -0.47
CA VAL A 48 1.13 -2.85 -0.77
C VAL A 48 2.64 -2.71 -0.61
N ILE A 49 3.19 -3.24 0.50
CA ILE A 49 4.62 -3.17 0.79
C ILE A 49 5.44 -3.96 -0.24
N CYS A 50 5.04 -5.16 -0.63
CA CYS A 50 5.69 -5.92 -1.71
C CYS A 50 5.67 -5.14 -3.03
N THR A 51 4.55 -4.50 -3.38
CA THR A 51 4.46 -3.70 -4.61
C THR A 51 5.39 -2.49 -4.57
N ALA A 52 5.42 -1.78 -3.45
CA ALA A 52 6.33 -0.68 -3.21
C ALA A 52 7.81 -1.11 -3.30
N LEU A 53 8.16 -2.25 -2.70
CA LEU A 53 9.49 -2.82 -2.75
C LEU A 53 9.91 -3.15 -4.19
N MET A 54 9.06 -3.84 -4.96
CA MET A 54 9.33 -4.15 -6.36
C MET A 54 9.50 -2.88 -7.22
N ALA A 55 8.66 -1.86 -6.97
CA ALA A 55 8.79 -0.57 -7.65
C ALA A 55 10.12 0.11 -7.30
N SER A 56 10.50 0.13 -6.03
CA SER A 56 11.76 0.71 -5.55
C SER A 56 12.97 -0.01 -6.13
N LEU A 57 12.98 -1.35 -6.13
CA LEU A 57 14.02 -2.17 -6.76
C LEU A 57 14.15 -1.92 -8.27
N SER A 58 13.05 -1.54 -8.93
CA SER A 58 13.06 -1.13 -10.35
C SER A 58 13.47 0.33 -10.58
N GLY A 59 13.99 1.03 -9.56
CA GLY A 59 14.46 2.41 -9.64
C GLY A 59 13.34 3.46 -9.62
N ARG A 60 12.11 3.08 -9.25
CA ARG A 60 10.98 4.03 -9.18
C ARG A 60 10.92 4.69 -7.80
N LYS A 61 10.51 5.95 -7.79
CA LYS A 61 10.20 6.67 -6.56
C LYS A 61 8.82 6.26 -6.03
N VAL A 62 8.76 5.86 -4.76
CA VAL A 62 7.54 5.44 -4.07
C VAL A 62 7.09 6.54 -3.10
N TYR A 63 5.78 6.72 -3.00
CA TYR A 63 5.15 7.65 -2.08
C TYR A 63 4.09 6.90 -1.26
N TRP A 64 4.11 7.07 0.06
CA TRP A 64 3.18 6.42 0.98
C TRP A 64 2.01 7.33 1.26
N VAL A 65 0.80 6.90 0.90
CA VAL A 65 -0.42 7.64 1.26
C VAL A 65 -0.59 7.56 2.77
N GLY A 66 -0.54 8.71 3.46
CA GLY A 66 -0.70 8.79 4.91
C GLY A 66 0.57 8.55 5.73
N GLY A 67 1.75 8.48 5.09
CA GLY A 67 3.00 8.14 5.77
C GLY A 67 3.23 6.63 5.86
N ILE A 68 4.48 6.21 6.05
CA ILE A 68 4.84 4.77 6.12
C ILE A 68 4.36 4.13 7.42
N GLU A 69 4.17 4.93 8.47
CA GLU A 69 3.75 4.55 9.81
C GLU A 69 2.38 3.86 9.80
N GLY A 70 1.50 4.25 8.85
CA GLY A 70 0.19 3.63 8.67
C GLY A 70 0.23 2.19 8.13
N TYR A 71 1.37 1.73 7.63
CA TYR A 71 1.55 0.42 7.01
C TYR A 71 2.19 -0.61 7.96
N ARG A 72 2.37 -0.28 9.25
CA ARG A 72 2.76 -1.22 10.32
C ARG A 72 3.91 -2.16 9.91
N THR A 73 5.02 -1.60 9.46
CA THR A 73 6.20 -2.34 9.00
C THR A 73 6.74 -3.31 10.06
N GLU A 74 6.58 -2.97 11.34
CA GLU A 74 7.00 -3.76 12.49
C GLU A 74 6.23 -5.09 12.56
N ALA A 75 4.95 -5.09 12.15
CA ALA A 75 4.15 -6.31 12.11
C ALA A 75 4.63 -7.29 11.03
N LEU A 76 5.28 -6.80 9.96
CA LEU A 76 5.94 -7.66 8.99
C LEU A 76 7.25 -8.25 9.53
N GLU A 77 8.01 -7.48 10.30
CA GLU A 77 9.22 -7.98 10.96
C GLU A 77 8.87 -9.06 11.99
N ASP A 78 7.84 -8.84 12.80
CA ASP A 78 7.33 -9.83 13.74
C ASP A 78 6.84 -11.10 13.02
N LEU A 79 6.15 -10.95 11.89
CA LEU A 79 5.73 -12.08 11.07
C LEU A 79 6.93 -12.87 10.52
N TYR A 80 7.98 -12.18 10.09
CA TYR A 80 9.21 -12.81 9.63
C TYR A 80 9.88 -13.60 10.76
N TRP A 81 10.09 -12.98 11.93
CA TRP A 81 10.72 -13.65 13.07
C TRP A 81 9.89 -14.83 13.59
N PHE A 82 8.56 -14.68 13.60
CA PHE A 82 7.64 -15.77 13.90
C PHE A 82 7.82 -16.94 12.92
N SER A 83 7.91 -16.67 11.61
CA SER A 83 8.11 -17.71 10.59
C SER A 83 9.49 -18.38 10.65
N ALA A 84 10.48 -17.70 11.23
CA ALA A 84 11.85 -18.19 11.38
C ALA A 84 12.08 -18.92 12.72
N ASP A 85 11.03 -19.15 13.52
CA ASP A 85 11.09 -19.74 14.86
C ASP A 85 12.04 -18.99 15.81
N MET A 86 12.09 -17.66 15.69
CA MET A 86 12.89 -16.76 16.54
C MET A 86 12.00 -15.74 17.26
N PRO A 87 11.06 -16.18 18.10
CA PRO A 87 10.06 -15.31 18.71
C PRO A 87 10.63 -14.28 19.69
N GLU A 88 11.84 -14.50 20.22
CA GLU A 88 12.54 -13.56 21.10
C GLU A 88 12.95 -12.26 20.40
N LYS A 89 12.97 -12.24 19.07
CA LYS A 89 13.28 -11.05 18.26
C LYS A 89 12.03 -10.25 17.89
N MET A 90 10.84 -10.78 18.18
CA MET A 90 9.58 -10.12 17.92
C MET A 90 9.35 -8.99 18.93
N GLN A 91 8.75 -7.90 18.47
CA GLN A 91 8.35 -6.76 19.28
C GLN A 91 6.99 -6.97 19.95
N SER A 92 6.11 -7.76 19.33
CA SER A 92 4.76 -8.07 19.84
C SER A 92 4.55 -9.56 20.11
N ASP A 93 3.91 -9.88 21.24
CA ASP A 93 3.48 -11.25 21.57
C ASP A 93 2.19 -11.68 20.84
N ALA A 94 1.58 -10.81 20.03
CA ALA A 94 0.27 -11.08 19.41
C ALA A 94 0.27 -12.38 18.58
N LEU A 95 1.25 -12.58 17.69
CA LEU A 95 1.34 -13.79 16.87
C LEU A 95 1.55 -15.04 17.72
N ARG A 96 2.36 -14.98 18.78
CA ARG A 96 2.60 -16.12 19.68
C ARG A 96 1.35 -16.52 20.44
N ARG A 97 0.49 -15.56 20.79
CA ARG A 97 -0.79 -15.84 21.47
C ARG A 97 -1.80 -16.41 20.49
N ASP A 98 -1.90 -15.82 19.31
CA ASP A 98 -2.96 -16.12 18.36
C ASP A 98 -2.69 -17.46 17.61
N TYR A 99 -1.43 -17.92 17.56
CA TYR A 99 -1.00 -19.15 16.88
C TYR A 99 -0.26 -20.12 17.81
N ARG A 100 -0.52 -20.08 19.12
CA ARG A 100 0.18 -20.87 20.15
C ARG A 100 0.08 -22.40 19.97
N ASP A 101 -0.92 -22.87 19.23
CA ASP A 101 -1.35 -24.28 19.18
C ASP A 101 -1.23 -24.92 17.78
N LEU A 102 -0.36 -24.39 16.91
CA LEU A 102 0.03 -25.00 15.62
C LEU A 102 1.43 -25.63 15.72
#